data_AF-A0A8H6M1K4-F1
#
_entry.id   AF-A0A8H6M1K4-F1
#
_cell.length_a   1.000
_cell.length_b   1.000
_cell.length_c   1.000
_cell.angle_alpha   90.00
_cell.angle_beta   90.00
_cell.angle_gamma   90.00
#
_symmetry.space_group_name_H-M   'P 1'
#
loop_
_entity.id
_entity.type
_entity.pdbx_description
1 polymer ?
#
loop_
_entity_poly.entity_id
_entity_poly.type
_entity_poly.pdbx_seq_one_letter_code
_entity_poly.pdbx_strand_id
1 'polypeptide(L)'
;DVAEFVYEGLQIQMAQRDLDAAVIAAKAHSTSTAEKEVVAETRALEKRLEGWRLLQRSITPQVSSDVGLELADKPSVYRQKLYLPSDYTADHRASLNLNDLASDESQLREGLAFDAITSIQQRVKALDALLVNKRRNCKGVDQNTRANAQITRVTAERALWIRHYNSNREALIKLGFSQTARSFPSLTVNDTHRHSTIGKRALGDSRRTEGPLWSLHPSSSQPRPPSVSPSVPPTAHHIDSPAFDVVDLEDGWIWKLGTIGNLSEVEIASWEGEGDRVHWFRAEAEMERWREQWEIKLVEFLRCIRSFTKMSDVWKTLSDRTSDMSYAIYANKKSAMYMQMAGDVKASLKSLQSDEPTTYIDGEDLVRYITRHRELEIGSVHPNY
;
A
#
# COMPACT_ATOMS: atom_id res chain seq x y z
N ASP A 1 6.55 35.52 -15.74
CA ASP A 1 7.33 35.43 -16.99
C ASP A 1 8.42 34.36 -16.91
N VAL A 2 9.48 34.51 -16.11
CA VAL A 2 10.60 33.54 -16.07
C VAL A 2 10.20 32.19 -15.48
N ALA A 3 9.52 32.16 -14.33
CA ALA A 3 9.02 30.92 -13.73
C ALA A 3 7.99 30.21 -14.63
N GLU A 4 7.15 30.96 -15.33
CA GLU A 4 6.18 30.42 -16.29
C GLU A 4 6.87 29.80 -17.51
N PHE A 5 7.94 30.42 -18.01
CA PHE A 5 8.77 29.86 -19.06
C PHE A 5 9.40 28.52 -18.66
N VAL A 6 9.94 28.44 -17.43
CA VAL A 6 10.52 27.19 -16.90
C VAL A 6 9.43 26.13 -16.72
N TYR A 7 8.30 26.50 -16.13
CA TYR A 7 7.17 25.59 -15.95
C TYR A 7 6.66 25.03 -17.28
N GLU A 8 6.47 25.87 -18.30
CA GLU A 8 6.11 25.42 -19.65
C GLU A 8 7.18 24.48 -20.24
N GLY A 9 8.46 24.76 -20.01
CA GLY A 9 9.55 23.85 -20.37
C GLY A 9 9.42 22.48 -19.70
N LEU A 10 9.13 22.44 -18.39
CA LEU A 10 8.89 21.18 -17.66
C LEU A 10 7.69 20.41 -18.22
N GLN A 11 6.60 21.11 -18.55
CA GLN A 11 5.41 20.50 -19.17
C GLN A 11 5.71 19.94 -20.56
N ILE A 12 6.53 20.62 -21.36
CA ILE A 12 7.00 20.11 -22.65
C ILE A 12 7.87 18.86 -22.45
N GLN A 13 8.79 18.84 -21.46
CA GLN A 13 9.56 17.63 -21.17
C GLN A 13 8.67 16.44 -20.80
N MET A 14 7.60 16.67 -20.02
CA MET A 14 6.63 15.62 -19.71
C MET A 14 5.93 15.14 -20.98
N ALA A 15 5.40 16.04 -21.81
CA ALA A 15 4.75 15.70 -23.06
C ALA A 15 5.70 14.96 -24.04
N GLN A 16 6.99 15.30 -24.08
CA GLN A 16 8.00 14.56 -24.85
C GLN A 16 8.13 13.11 -24.37
N ARG A 17 8.16 12.87 -23.06
CA ARG A 17 8.22 11.49 -22.51
C ARG A 17 6.94 10.71 -22.74
N ASP A 18 5.78 11.37 -22.67
CA ASP A 18 4.48 10.76 -22.97
C ASP A 18 4.43 10.32 -24.44
N LEU A 19 4.86 11.19 -25.36
CA LEU A 19 4.94 10.88 -26.78
C LEU A 19 5.96 9.77 -27.08
N ASP A 20 7.12 9.76 -26.41
CA ASP A 20 8.11 8.67 -26.54
C ASP A 20 7.49 7.32 -26.13
N ALA A 21 6.74 7.29 -25.02
CA ALA A 21 6.02 6.10 -24.57
C ALA A 21 4.93 5.67 -25.58
N ALA A 22 4.18 6.62 -26.13
CA ALA A 22 3.16 6.35 -27.15
C ALA A 22 3.76 5.81 -28.46
N VAL A 23 4.90 6.36 -28.90
CA VAL A 23 5.64 5.87 -30.08
C VAL A 23 6.15 4.44 -29.86
N ILE A 24 6.69 4.13 -28.68
CA ILE A 24 7.14 2.77 -28.33
C ILE A 24 5.95 1.81 -28.35
N ALA A 25 4.82 2.19 -27.75
CA ALA A 25 3.61 1.38 -27.73
C ALA A 25 3.04 1.15 -29.14
N ALA A 26 2.99 2.18 -29.98
CA ALA A 26 2.52 2.08 -31.37
C ALA A 26 3.41 1.18 -32.24
N LYS A 27 4.73 1.19 -32.00
CA LYS A 27 5.67 0.27 -32.68
C LYS A 27 5.48 -1.19 -32.27
N ALA A 28 5.17 -1.44 -31.01
CA ALA A 28 4.90 -2.79 -30.51
C ALA A 28 3.54 -3.32 -30.98
N HIS A 29 2.54 -2.45 -31.04
CA HIS A 29 1.17 -2.77 -31.43
C HIS A 29 0.67 -1.75 -32.47
N SER A 30 1.08 -1.93 -33.73
CA SER A 30 0.66 -1.07 -34.84
C SER A 30 -0.85 -1.22 -35.06
N THR A 31 -1.58 -0.21 -34.62
CA THR A 31 -3.00 -0.01 -34.91
C THR A 31 -3.15 1.32 -35.61
N SER A 32 -3.96 1.36 -36.66
CA SER A 32 -4.17 2.60 -37.44
C SER A 32 -4.64 3.78 -36.59
N THR A 33 -5.38 3.50 -35.51
CA THR A 33 -5.82 4.52 -34.54
C THR A 33 -4.64 5.07 -33.74
N ALA A 34 -3.80 4.21 -33.15
CA ALA A 34 -2.63 4.66 -32.37
C ALA A 34 -1.62 5.43 -33.23
N GLU A 35 -1.43 5.04 -34.49
CA GLU A 35 -0.56 5.78 -35.41
C GLU A 35 -1.08 7.21 -35.69
N LYS A 36 -2.40 7.36 -35.86
CA LYS A 36 -3.03 8.69 -36.04
C LYS A 36 -2.93 9.54 -34.78
N GLU A 37 -3.10 8.94 -33.61
CA GLU A 37 -2.96 9.61 -32.31
C GLU A 37 -1.53 10.12 -32.11
N VAL A 38 -0.52 9.27 -32.34
CA VAL A 38 0.89 9.65 -32.27
C VAL A 38 1.22 10.81 -33.23
N VAL A 39 0.70 10.77 -34.47
CA VAL A 39 0.90 11.88 -35.43
C VAL A 39 0.24 13.16 -34.95
N ALA A 40 -0.96 13.09 -34.37
CA ALA A 40 -1.66 14.25 -33.85
C ALA A 40 -0.92 14.87 -32.64
N GLU A 41 -0.47 14.04 -31.70
CA GLU A 41 0.31 14.46 -30.53
C GLU A 41 1.67 15.05 -30.94
N THR A 42 2.33 14.46 -31.94
CA THR A 42 3.59 14.98 -32.49
C THR A 42 3.39 16.40 -33.03
N ARG A 43 2.37 16.64 -33.85
CA ARG A 43 2.08 17.98 -34.39
C ARG A 43 1.71 18.99 -33.31
N ALA A 44 0.96 18.57 -32.30
CA ALA A 44 0.61 19.43 -31.17
C ALA A 44 1.86 19.83 -30.37
N LEU A 45 2.77 18.88 -30.14
CA LEU A 45 4.03 19.12 -29.46
C LEU A 45 4.99 20.00 -30.28
N GLU A 46 5.08 19.81 -31.59
CA GLU A 46 5.83 20.69 -32.50
C GLU A 46 5.39 22.14 -32.38
N LYS A 47 4.07 22.38 -32.43
CA LYS A 47 3.50 23.73 -32.30
C LYS A 47 3.80 24.34 -30.93
N ARG A 48 3.66 23.56 -29.85
CA ARG A 48 3.96 24.03 -28.48
C ARG A 48 5.45 24.36 -28.33
N LEU A 49 6.31 23.53 -28.89
CA LEU A 49 7.76 23.72 -28.85
C LEU A 49 8.19 24.96 -29.64
N GLU A 50 7.65 25.17 -30.84
CA GLU A 50 7.95 26.36 -31.64
C GLU A 50 7.59 27.65 -30.89
N GLY A 51 6.41 27.72 -30.29
CA GLY A 51 6.00 28.85 -29.46
C GLY A 51 6.92 29.06 -28.26
N TRP A 52 7.30 27.98 -27.58
CA TRP A 52 8.21 28.05 -26.44
C TRP A 52 9.64 28.47 -26.83
N ARG A 53 10.15 28.05 -28.00
CA ARG A 53 11.47 28.47 -28.51
C ARG A 53 11.54 29.97 -28.84
N LEU A 54 10.42 30.57 -29.25
CA LEU A 54 10.35 32.03 -29.43
C LEU A 54 10.55 32.76 -28.10
N LEU A 55 9.95 32.26 -27.02
CA LEU A 55 10.16 32.77 -25.66
C LEU A 55 11.58 32.49 -25.16
N GLN A 56 12.15 31.32 -25.48
CA GLN A 56 13.53 30.99 -25.11
C GLN A 56 14.52 32.00 -25.72
N ARG A 57 14.29 32.43 -26.97
CA ARG A 57 15.17 33.42 -27.62
C ARG A 57 15.15 34.79 -26.92
N SER A 58 14.03 35.18 -26.31
CA SER A 58 13.94 36.45 -25.58
C SER A 58 14.42 36.33 -24.13
N ILE A 59 14.14 35.22 -23.44
CA ILE A 59 14.43 35.04 -22.01
C ILE A 59 15.84 34.48 -21.78
N THR A 60 16.28 33.49 -22.56
CA THR A 60 17.61 32.84 -22.44
C THR A 60 18.38 32.86 -23.77
N PRO A 61 18.74 34.05 -24.28
CA PRO A 61 19.43 34.18 -25.57
C PRO A 61 20.80 33.48 -25.60
N GLN A 62 21.44 33.30 -24.43
CA GLN A 62 22.75 32.67 -24.24
C GLN A 62 22.79 31.22 -24.74
N VAL A 63 21.65 30.54 -24.73
CA VAL A 63 21.50 29.11 -25.09
C VAL A 63 21.26 28.93 -26.61
N SER A 64 21.06 30.02 -27.35
CA SER A 64 20.66 29.98 -28.77
C SER A 64 21.69 29.29 -29.68
N SER A 65 22.98 29.35 -29.35
CA SER A 65 24.04 28.67 -30.12
C SER A 65 23.87 27.16 -30.08
N ASP A 66 23.60 26.62 -28.89
CA ASP A 66 23.48 25.18 -28.66
C ASP A 66 22.21 24.64 -29.31
N VAL A 67 21.10 25.40 -29.21
CA VAL A 67 19.84 25.10 -29.90
C VAL A 67 20.04 25.06 -31.42
N GLY A 68 20.78 26.00 -31.98
CA GLY A 68 21.07 26.05 -33.41
C GLY A 68 21.86 24.82 -33.91
N LEU A 69 22.81 24.35 -33.11
CA LEU A 69 23.60 23.15 -33.41
C LEU A 69 22.74 21.87 -33.37
N GLU A 70 21.83 21.75 -32.39
CA GLU A 70 20.96 20.57 -32.29
C GLU A 70 19.93 20.51 -33.42
N LEU A 71 19.32 21.64 -33.78
CA LEU A 71 18.32 21.69 -34.84
C LEU A 71 18.90 21.34 -36.23
N ALA A 72 20.20 21.54 -36.43
CA ALA A 72 20.88 21.12 -37.66
C ALA A 72 20.86 19.60 -37.86
N ASP A 73 20.85 18.82 -36.78
CA ASP A 73 20.82 17.35 -36.80
C ASP A 73 19.40 16.78 -37.02
N LYS A 74 18.38 17.65 -37.05
CA LYS A 74 16.95 17.29 -37.21
C LYS A 74 16.48 16.17 -36.26
N PRO A 75 16.69 16.30 -34.94
CA PRO A 75 16.19 15.33 -33.97
C PRO A 75 14.66 15.20 -33.99
N SER A 76 14.17 13.99 -33.68
CA SER A 76 12.73 13.78 -33.44
C SER A 76 12.23 14.67 -32.31
N VAL A 77 11.01 15.20 -32.44
CA VAL A 77 10.41 16.20 -31.55
C VAL A 77 10.45 15.79 -30.06
N TYR A 78 10.19 14.52 -29.78
CA TYR A 78 10.21 13.96 -28.42
C TYR A 78 11.62 13.71 -27.84
N ARG A 79 12.68 13.93 -28.62
CA ARG A 79 14.09 13.78 -28.21
C ARG A 79 14.86 15.10 -28.18
N GLN A 80 14.24 16.18 -28.65
CA GLN A 80 14.84 17.51 -28.67
C GLN A 80 15.12 17.99 -27.25
N LYS A 81 16.36 18.37 -26.95
CA LYS A 81 16.73 18.90 -25.64
C LYS A 81 16.22 20.32 -25.50
N LEU A 82 15.58 20.62 -24.37
CA LEU A 82 15.05 21.96 -24.14
C LEU A 82 16.14 22.95 -23.72
N TYR A 83 17.28 22.46 -23.24
CA TYR A 83 18.38 23.26 -22.70
C TYR A 83 17.91 24.12 -21.53
N LEU A 84 17.19 23.48 -20.60
CA LEU A 84 16.93 24.06 -19.29
C LEU A 84 18.21 24.04 -18.45
N PRO A 85 18.34 24.84 -17.38
CA PRO A 85 19.52 24.81 -16.53
C PRO A 85 19.94 23.40 -16.08
N SER A 86 19.01 22.50 -15.79
CA SER A 86 19.31 21.10 -15.44
C SER A 86 19.96 20.26 -16.55
N ASP A 87 19.96 20.71 -17.81
CA ASP A 87 20.67 20.05 -18.91
C ASP A 87 22.18 20.36 -18.92
N TYR A 88 22.62 21.37 -18.17
CA TYR A 88 24.00 21.82 -18.06
C TYR A 88 24.67 21.39 -16.75
N THR A 89 26.01 21.25 -16.78
CA THR A 89 26.82 21.07 -15.56
C THR A 89 26.90 22.37 -14.77
N ALA A 90 27.26 22.30 -13.47
CA ALA A 90 27.38 23.49 -12.61
C ALA A 90 28.33 24.56 -13.19
N ASP A 91 29.48 24.14 -13.73
CA ASP A 91 30.47 25.07 -14.31
C ASP A 91 29.95 25.77 -15.58
N HIS A 92 29.21 25.04 -16.42
CA HIS A 92 28.63 25.59 -17.65
C HIS A 92 27.42 26.50 -17.35
N ARG A 93 26.64 26.19 -16.30
CA ARG A 93 25.59 27.10 -15.82
C ARG A 93 26.17 28.43 -15.34
N ALA A 94 27.30 28.39 -14.65
CA ALA A 94 27.99 29.60 -14.18
C ALA A 94 28.54 30.43 -15.35
N SER A 95 29.14 29.80 -16.37
CA SER A 95 29.64 30.54 -17.55
C SER A 95 28.53 31.19 -18.37
N LEU A 96 27.34 30.57 -18.40
CA LEU A 96 26.15 31.10 -19.07
C LEU A 96 25.35 32.06 -18.19
N ASN A 97 25.69 32.28 -16.91
CA ASN A 97 24.90 33.08 -15.95
C ASN A 97 23.45 32.58 -15.76
N LEU A 98 23.23 31.27 -15.73
CA LEU A 98 21.90 30.64 -15.56
C LEU A 98 21.57 30.28 -14.10
N ASN A 99 22.31 30.81 -13.12
CA ASN A 99 22.20 30.40 -11.72
C ASN A 99 20.83 30.77 -11.09
N ASP A 100 20.33 31.97 -11.37
CA ASP A 100 19.02 32.41 -10.85
C ASP A 100 17.89 31.55 -11.43
N LEU A 101 17.95 31.29 -12.75
CA LEU A 101 17.01 30.41 -13.44
C LEU A 101 17.08 28.96 -12.93
N ALA A 102 18.27 28.51 -12.54
CA ALA A 102 18.47 27.19 -11.96
C ALA A 102 17.82 27.06 -10.56
N SER A 103 17.81 28.14 -9.77
CA SER A 103 17.09 28.18 -8.49
C SER A 103 15.58 28.08 -8.69
N ASP A 104 15.04 28.83 -9.65
CA ASP A 104 13.60 28.76 -9.99
C ASP A 104 13.22 27.37 -10.52
N GLU A 105 14.04 26.79 -11.40
CA GLU A 105 13.83 25.43 -11.91
C GLU A 105 13.88 24.40 -10.79
N SER A 106 14.83 24.53 -9.87
CA SER A 106 14.97 23.66 -8.69
C SER A 106 13.69 23.60 -7.88
N GLN A 107 13.11 24.75 -7.52
CA GLN A 107 11.87 24.83 -6.74
C GLN A 107 10.67 24.21 -7.48
N LEU A 108 10.53 24.49 -8.79
CA LEU A 108 9.45 23.91 -9.59
C LEU A 108 9.58 22.38 -9.73
N ARG A 109 10.81 21.87 -9.83
CA ARG A 109 11.08 20.43 -9.89
C ARG A 109 10.83 19.73 -8.56
N GLU A 110 11.04 20.38 -7.41
CA GLU A 110 10.62 19.83 -6.13
C GLU A 110 9.09 19.63 -6.09
N GLY A 111 8.32 20.65 -6.47
CA GLY A 111 6.86 20.54 -6.59
C GLY A 111 6.42 19.40 -7.52
N LEU A 112 7.05 19.32 -8.69
CA LEU A 112 6.78 18.26 -9.67
C LEU A 112 7.11 16.86 -9.13
N ALA A 113 8.12 16.72 -8.26
CA ALA A 113 8.42 15.44 -7.62
C ALA A 113 7.26 14.97 -6.73
N PHE A 114 6.67 15.87 -5.93
CA PHE A 114 5.50 15.57 -5.10
C PHE A 114 4.25 15.25 -5.92
N ASP A 115 4.01 16.01 -6.99
CA ASP A 115 2.90 15.76 -7.90
C ASP A 115 3.04 14.40 -8.59
N ALA A 116 4.26 14.04 -9.00
CA ALA A 116 4.55 12.74 -9.60
C ALA A 116 4.32 11.60 -8.61
N ILE A 117 4.77 11.73 -7.36
CA ILE A 117 4.52 10.74 -6.30
C ILE A 117 3.03 10.56 -6.06
N THR A 118 2.28 11.67 -5.94
CA THR A 118 0.82 11.65 -5.77
C THR A 118 0.14 10.94 -6.95
N SER A 119 0.57 11.24 -8.17
CA SER A 119 0.06 10.61 -9.39
C SER A 119 0.33 9.10 -9.42
N ILE A 120 1.53 8.67 -9.00
CA ILE A 120 1.88 7.24 -8.88
C ILE A 120 0.98 6.56 -7.84
N GLN A 121 0.82 7.16 -6.66
CA GLN A 121 -0.06 6.63 -5.62
C GLN A 121 -1.50 6.46 -6.13
N GLN A 122 -2.05 7.46 -6.83
CA GLN A 122 -3.41 7.38 -7.39
C GLN A 122 -3.53 6.23 -8.40
N ARG A 123 -2.54 6.05 -9.27
CA ARG A 123 -2.52 4.95 -10.26
C ARG A 123 -2.42 3.58 -9.60
N VAL A 124 -1.64 3.44 -8.53
CA VAL A 124 -1.58 2.18 -7.77
C VAL A 124 -2.91 1.89 -7.07
N LYS A 125 -3.54 2.89 -6.43
CA LYS A 125 -4.88 2.73 -5.83
C LYS A 125 -5.91 2.28 -6.86
N ALA A 126 -5.88 2.88 -8.05
CA ALA A 126 -6.74 2.49 -9.16
C ALA A 126 -6.46 1.05 -9.63
N LEU A 127 -5.19 0.67 -9.74
CA LEU A 127 -4.78 -0.68 -10.12
C LEU A 127 -5.30 -1.73 -9.13
N ASP A 128 -5.15 -1.50 -7.83
CA ASP A 128 -5.67 -2.39 -6.78
C ASP A 128 -7.19 -2.56 -6.88
N ALA A 129 -7.91 -1.44 -7.05
CA ALA A 129 -9.36 -1.47 -7.22
C ALA A 129 -9.78 -2.26 -8.46
N LEU A 130 -9.08 -2.09 -9.59
CA LEU A 130 -9.33 -2.84 -10.82
C LEU A 130 -9.05 -4.34 -10.66
N LEU A 131 -7.96 -4.71 -9.97
CA LEU A 131 -7.62 -6.11 -9.71
C LEU A 131 -8.67 -6.79 -8.82
N VAL A 132 -9.14 -6.11 -7.79
CA VAL A 132 -10.21 -6.61 -6.92
C VAL A 132 -11.53 -6.72 -7.67
N ASN A 133 -11.88 -5.70 -8.46
CA ASN A 133 -13.08 -5.71 -9.29
C ASN A 133 -13.05 -6.87 -10.29
N LYS A 134 -11.92 -7.07 -10.98
CA LYS A 134 -11.72 -8.21 -11.89
C LYS A 134 -11.95 -9.53 -11.17
N ARG A 135 -11.34 -9.72 -10.00
CA ARG A 135 -11.47 -10.95 -9.20
C ARG A 135 -12.90 -11.24 -8.76
N ARG A 136 -13.66 -10.20 -8.37
CA ARG A 136 -15.01 -10.36 -7.81
C ARG A 136 -16.10 -10.44 -8.88
N ASN A 137 -15.98 -9.62 -9.93
CA ASN A 137 -17.10 -9.30 -10.83
C ASN A 137 -16.90 -9.79 -12.27
N CYS A 138 -15.69 -10.09 -12.71
CA CYS A 138 -15.45 -10.59 -14.07
C CYS A 138 -15.49 -12.12 -14.10
N LYS A 139 -16.51 -12.69 -14.75
CA LYS A 139 -16.69 -14.16 -14.85
C LYS A 139 -16.58 -14.69 -16.29
N GLY A 140 -16.84 -13.84 -17.30
CA GLY A 140 -16.79 -14.21 -18.73
C GLY A 140 -15.54 -13.74 -19.48
N VAL A 141 -15.32 -14.27 -20.69
CA VAL A 141 -14.17 -13.91 -21.55
C VAL A 141 -14.16 -12.41 -21.87
N ASP A 142 -15.27 -11.85 -22.35
CA ASP A 142 -15.35 -10.44 -22.73
C ASP A 142 -15.09 -9.50 -21.55
N GLN A 143 -15.66 -9.82 -20.38
CA GLN A 143 -15.44 -9.06 -19.15
C GLN A 143 -13.97 -9.12 -18.71
N ASN A 144 -13.34 -10.28 -18.80
CA ASN A 144 -11.93 -10.46 -18.48
C ASN A 144 -11.03 -9.71 -19.47
N THR A 145 -11.33 -9.72 -20.76
CA THR A 145 -10.57 -8.98 -21.77
C THR A 145 -10.64 -7.47 -21.51
N ARG A 146 -11.84 -6.93 -21.23
CA ARG A 146 -12.02 -5.50 -20.88
C ARG A 146 -11.28 -5.13 -19.59
N ALA A 147 -11.41 -5.94 -18.55
CA ALA A 147 -10.72 -5.69 -17.28
C ALA A 147 -9.20 -5.77 -17.43
N ASN A 148 -8.68 -6.72 -18.20
CA ASN A 148 -7.26 -6.83 -18.52
C ASN A 148 -6.77 -5.61 -19.29
N ALA A 149 -7.51 -5.12 -20.29
CA ALA A 149 -7.13 -3.92 -21.03
C ALA A 149 -7.04 -2.69 -20.11
N GLN A 150 -7.97 -2.54 -19.17
CA GLN A 150 -7.93 -1.47 -18.16
C GLN A 150 -6.73 -1.61 -17.21
N ILE A 151 -6.46 -2.82 -16.72
CA ILE A 151 -5.29 -3.11 -15.88
C ILE A 151 -4.01 -2.78 -16.63
N THR A 152 -3.84 -3.28 -17.87
CA THR A 152 -2.66 -3.01 -18.70
C THR A 152 -2.45 -1.51 -18.91
N ARG A 153 -3.52 -0.76 -19.18
CA ARG A 153 -3.47 0.69 -19.31
C ARG A 153 -2.96 1.36 -18.02
N VAL A 154 -3.59 1.08 -16.87
CA VAL A 154 -3.18 1.70 -15.60
C VAL A 154 -1.76 1.27 -15.20
N THR A 155 -1.34 0.04 -15.51
CA THR A 155 0.06 -0.39 -15.29
C THR A 155 1.06 0.38 -16.14
N ALA A 156 0.73 0.67 -17.39
CA ALA A 156 1.57 1.46 -18.29
C ALA A 156 1.63 2.92 -17.81
N GLU A 157 0.49 3.50 -17.42
CA GLU A 157 0.42 4.84 -16.84
C GLU A 157 1.28 4.94 -15.56
N ARG A 158 1.21 3.95 -14.65
CA ARG A 158 2.08 3.89 -13.47
C ARG A 158 3.57 3.91 -13.85
N ALA A 159 3.97 3.07 -14.81
CA ALA A 159 5.38 3.00 -15.25
C ALA A 159 5.85 4.32 -15.87
N LEU A 160 4.99 5.00 -16.62
CA LEU A 160 5.26 6.32 -17.19
C LEU A 160 5.47 7.38 -16.11
N TRP A 161 4.63 7.41 -15.08
CA TRP A 161 4.80 8.33 -13.95
C TRP A 161 6.05 8.05 -13.11
N ILE A 162 6.46 6.79 -12.96
CA ILE A 162 7.75 6.43 -12.36
C ILE A 162 8.91 7.01 -13.20
N ARG A 163 8.81 6.97 -14.53
CA ARG A 163 9.81 7.56 -15.44
C ARG A 163 9.87 9.08 -15.32
N HIS A 164 8.72 9.75 -15.20
CA HIS A 164 8.66 11.20 -14.94
C HIS A 164 9.36 11.56 -13.64
N TYR A 165 9.05 10.85 -12.55
CA TYR A 165 9.69 11.05 -11.25
C TYR A 165 11.21 10.85 -11.30
N ASN A 166 11.68 9.73 -11.86
CA ASN A 166 13.12 9.43 -11.92
C ASN A 166 13.88 10.43 -12.81
N SER A 167 13.32 10.83 -13.94
CA SER A 167 13.93 11.86 -14.79
C SER A 167 13.98 13.23 -14.11
N ASN A 168 12.95 13.57 -13.35
CA ASN A 168 12.94 14.79 -12.55
C ASN A 168 13.99 14.75 -11.43
N ARG A 169 14.14 13.60 -10.75
CA ARG A 169 15.18 13.37 -9.75
C ARG A 169 16.59 13.53 -10.33
N GLU A 170 16.86 12.99 -11.51
CA GLU A 170 18.14 13.17 -12.21
C GLU A 170 18.42 14.65 -12.51
N ALA A 171 17.40 15.41 -12.93
CA ALA A 171 17.52 16.83 -13.16
C ALA A 171 17.80 17.62 -11.86
N LEU A 172 17.12 17.28 -10.75
CA LEU A 172 17.41 17.84 -9.42
C LEU A 172 18.87 17.57 -9.01
N ILE A 173 19.37 16.34 -9.20
CA ILE A 173 20.78 16.02 -8.89
C ILE A 173 21.74 16.89 -9.69
N LYS A 174 21.48 17.11 -10.98
CA LYS A 174 22.31 18.00 -11.83
C LYS A 174 22.24 19.48 -11.40
N LEU A 175 21.11 19.91 -10.86
CA LEU A 175 20.94 21.28 -10.35
C LEU A 175 21.71 21.53 -9.04
N GLY A 176 22.11 20.49 -8.32
CA GLY A 176 22.92 20.57 -7.10
C GLY A 176 22.30 19.86 -5.90
N PHE A 177 21.19 19.14 -6.06
CA PHE A 177 20.64 18.34 -4.97
C PHE A 177 21.57 17.17 -4.61
N SER A 178 21.78 16.96 -3.32
CA SER A 178 22.58 15.85 -2.83
C SER A 178 21.95 14.52 -3.25
N GLN A 179 22.72 13.68 -3.93
CA GLN A 179 22.31 12.34 -4.33
C GLN A 179 22.00 11.44 -3.13
N THR A 180 22.59 11.74 -1.97
CA THR A 180 22.40 11.02 -0.70
C THR A 180 21.25 11.56 0.14
N ALA A 181 20.57 12.63 -0.30
CA ALA A 181 19.42 13.17 0.41
C ALA A 181 18.30 12.13 0.45
N ARG A 182 17.80 11.86 1.66
CA ARG A 182 16.69 10.92 1.93
C ARG A 182 15.35 11.41 1.37
N SER A 183 15.25 12.68 0.96
CA SER A 183 14.01 13.33 0.51
C SER A 183 13.45 12.74 -0.79
N PHE A 184 14.31 12.39 -1.76
CA PHE A 184 13.89 11.84 -3.04
C PHE A 184 14.72 10.59 -3.42
N PRO A 185 14.38 9.40 -2.90
CA PRO A 185 14.98 8.13 -3.32
C PRO A 185 14.69 7.80 -4.78
N SER A 186 15.52 6.97 -5.43
CA SER A 186 15.19 6.40 -6.74
C SER A 186 13.96 5.50 -6.61
N LEU A 187 13.01 5.63 -7.54
CA LEU A 187 11.76 4.88 -7.49
C LEU A 187 11.77 3.72 -8.48
N THR A 188 11.50 2.52 -7.98
CA THR A 188 11.28 1.33 -8.80
C THR A 188 9.81 0.88 -8.73
N VAL A 189 9.42 -0.04 -9.61
CA VAL A 189 8.07 -0.62 -9.58
C VAL A 189 7.81 -1.35 -8.25
N ASN A 190 8.83 -1.94 -7.64
CA ASN A 190 8.71 -2.67 -6.36
C ASN A 190 8.34 -1.74 -5.20
N ASP A 191 8.84 -0.49 -5.24
CA ASP A 191 8.53 0.53 -4.23
C ASP A 191 7.07 1.00 -4.29
N THR A 192 6.34 0.64 -5.34
CA THR A 192 4.91 0.95 -5.48
C THR A 192 4.01 -0.05 -4.76
N HIS A 193 4.57 -1.08 -4.10
CA HIS A 193 3.79 -2.05 -3.37
C HIS A 193 2.98 -1.41 -2.24
N ARG A 194 1.73 -1.85 -2.11
CA ARG A 194 0.79 -1.44 -1.06
C ARG A 194 -0.06 -2.63 -0.65
N HIS A 195 -0.33 -2.77 0.64
CA HIS A 195 -1.35 -3.72 1.09
C HIS A 195 -2.75 -3.31 0.62
N SER A 196 -3.47 -4.27 0.03
CA SER A 196 -4.82 -4.04 -0.50
C SER A 196 -5.77 -3.55 0.60
N THR A 197 -6.32 -2.35 0.43
CA THR A 197 -7.27 -1.76 1.39
C THR A 197 -8.67 -2.37 1.32
N ILE A 198 -8.96 -3.15 0.26
CA ILE A 198 -10.29 -3.68 -0.04
C ILE A 198 -10.39 -5.18 0.36
N GLY A 199 -9.25 -5.83 0.62
CA GLY A 199 -9.18 -7.18 1.16
C GLY A 199 -9.46 -7.20 2.67
N LYS A 200 -10.21 -8.19 3.15
CA LYS A 200 -10.28 -8.48 4.59
C LYS A 200 -8.92 -9.04 5.00
N ARG A 201 -8.26 -8.42 5.99
CA ARG A 201 -7.00 -8.93 6.55
C ARG A 201 -7.30 -10.21 7.32
N ALA A 202 -6.51 -11.25 7.12
CA ALA A 202 -6.52 -12.44 7.96
C ALA A 202 -5.64 -12.19 9.20
N LEU A 203 -5.93 -12.87 10.31
CA LEU A 203 -5.03 -12.92 11.47
C LEU A 203 -3.66 -13.44 11.01
N GLY A 204 -2.61 -12.63 11.15
CA GLY A 204 -1.25 -12.94 10.71
C GLY A 204 -0.83 -12.39 9.34
N ASP A 205 -1.68 -11.62 8.64
CA ASP A 205 -1.25 -10.91 7.42
C ASP A 205 -0.18 -9.84 7.71
N SER A 206 -0.06 -9.35 8.96
CA SER A 206 1.01 -8.47 9.45
C SER A 206 2.36 -9.17 9.69
N ARG A 207 2.44 -10.49 9.44
CA ARG A 207 3.67 -11.29 9.55
C ARG A 207 4.16 -11.78 8.18
N ARG A 208 3.49 -11.38 7.10
CA ARG A 208 3.86 -11.76 5.73
C ARG A 208 4.75 -10.69 5.12
N THR A 209 6.00 -10.66 5.55
CA THR A 209 7.07 -9.94 4.85
C THR A 209 7.32 -10.62 3.51
N GLU A 210 6.75 -10.09 2.43
CA GLU A 210 7.18 -10.41 1.06
C GLU A 210 8.40 -9.53 0.74
N GLY A 211 9.60 -10.04 1.01
CA GLY A 211 10.85 -9.38 0.66
C GLY A 211 12.06 -10.32 0.84
N PRO A 212 13.04 -10.36 -0.07
CA PRO A 212 14.13 -11.34 -0.05
C PRO A 212 15.12 -11.17 1.11
N LEU A 213 14.90 -10.21 2.01
CA LEU A 213 15.82 -9.86 3.08
C LEU A 213 15.64 -10.73 4.34
N TRP A 214 14.53 -11.47 4.45
CA TRP A 214 14.21 -12.28 5.64
C TRP A 214 14.31 -13.80 5.44
N SER A 215 14.78 -14.28 4.29
CA SER A 215 15.02 -15.71 4.04
C SER A 215 16.40 -16.21 4.49
N LEU A 216 17.15 -15.44 5.26
CA LEU A 216 18.47 -15.86 5.75
C LEU A 216 18.55 -15.71 7.26
N HIS A 217 18.10 -16.72 7.98
CA HIS A 217 18.87 -17.28 9.10
C HIS A 217 18.56 -18.78 9.24
N PRO A 218 19.51 -19.57 9.77
CA PRO A 218 19.89 -20.85 9.19
C PRO A 218 19.49 -22.00 10.11
N SER A 219 18.63 -22.91 9.64
CA SER A 219 18.37 -24.16 10.35
C SER A 219 19.19 -25.31 9.75
N SER A 220 20.36 -25.51 10.34
CA SER A 220 20.92 -26.83 10.70
C SER A 220 20.51 -28.04 9.84
N SER A 221 21.35 -28.38 8.87
CA SER A 221 21.63 -29.77 8.54
C SER A 221 23.08 -29.89 8.05
N GLN A 222 23.98 -30.25 8.94
CA GLN A 222 25.29 -30.79 8.58
C GLN A 222 25.43 -32.16 9.26
N PRO A 223 25.82 -33.22 8.53
CA PRO A 223 26.58 -34.32 9.09
C PRO A 223 28.07 -33.92 9.16
N ARG A 224 28.70 -34.15 10.33
CA ARG A 224 30.15 -34.02 10.64
C ARG A 224 30.91 -35.33 10.30
N PRO A 225 32.26 -35.43 10.42
CA PRO A 225 33.41 -34.56 10.06
C PRO A 225 34.57 -35.44 9.41
N PRO A 226 35.92 -35.14 9.38
CA PRO A 226 36.81 -34.74 10.50
C PRO A 226 37.93 -33.66 10.24
N SER A 227 38.35 -33.01 11.34
CA SER A 227 39.66 -32.40 11.72
C SER A 227 40.42 -31.47 10.74
N VAL A 228 40.96 -30.30 11.14
CA VAL A 228 42.05 -30.06 12.12
C VAL A 228 41.94 -28.63 12.74
N SER A 229 42.40 -28.49 13.99
CA SER A 229 42.46 -27.29 14.85
C SER A 229 43.63 -26.32 14.51
N PRO A 230 44.02 -25.33 15.36
CA PRO A 230 43.42 -23.99 15.52
C PRO A 230 44.47 -22.83 15.44
N SER A 231 44.06 -21.56 15.32
CA SER A 231 44.83 -20.42 15.88
C SER A 231 44.07 -19.07 16.00
N VAL A 232 43.86 -18.68 17.26
CA VAL A 232 44.00 -17.36 17.93
C VAL A 232 43.19 -16.10 17.47
N PRO A 233 42.54 -15.35 18.42
CA PRO A 233 41.82 -14.08 18.24
C PRO A 233 42.65 -12.85 18.74
N PRO A 234 42.07 -11.69 19.12
CA PRO A 234 41.19 -10.75 18.42
C PRO A 234 41.83 -9.34 18.30
N THR A 235 41.30 -8.44 17.47
CA THR A 235 41.38 -7.00 17.80
C THR A 235 40.07 -6.32 17.48
N ALA A 236 39.44 -5.81 18.53
CA ALA A 236 38.25 -4.98 18.47
C ALA A 236 38.63 -3.56 18.05
N HIS A 237 37.85 -2.99 17.12
CA HIS A 237 37.56 -1.56 17.15
C HIS A 237 36.05 -1.39 17.03
N HIS A 238 35.48 -1.07 18.19
CA HIS A 238 34.16 -0.51 18.37
C HIS A 238 34.14 0.86 17.67
N ILE A 239 33.20 1.06 16.76
CA ILE A 239 32.72 2.40 16.41
C ILE A 239 31.21 2.35 16.64
N ASP A 240 30.78 3.19 17.57
CA ASP A 240 29.40 3.31 18.01
C ASP A 240 28.47 3.62 16.83
N SER A 241 27.57 2.69 16.56
CA SER A 241 26.38 2.93 15.76
C SER A 241 25.41 3.78 16.57
N PRO A 242 24.89 4.91 16.04
CA PRO A 242 23.60 5.37 16.51
C PRO A 242 22.57 4.38 15.96
N ALA A 243 21.96 3.63 16.88
CA ALA A 243 20.73 2.92 16.63
C ALA A 243 19.72 3.93 16.05
N PHE A 244 19.33 3.73 14.80
CA PHE A 244 18.09 4.29 14.28
C PHE A 244 17.10 3.15 14.18
N ASP A 245 16.00 3.38 14.89
CA ASP A 245 14.95 2.43 15.20
C ASP A 245 14.44 1.64 14.01
N VAL A 246 14.09 0.40 14.34
CA VAL A 246 13.38 -0.57 13.52
C VAL A 246 12.10 0.08 12.98
N VAL A 247 12.12 0.50 11.71
CA VAL A 247 10.93 1.01 11.01
C VAL A 247 10.13 -0.18 10.51
N ASP A 248 8.90 -0.33 10.98
CA ASP A 248 7.97 -1.39 10.55
C ASP A 248 7.64 -1.25 9.05
N LEU A 249 7.82 -2.33 8.30
CA LEU A 249 8.23 -2.30 6.88
C LEU A 249 7.29 -3.17 6.00
N GLU A 250 6.01 -2.80 5.94
CA GLU A 250 5.04 -3.50 5.08
C GLU A 250 4.63 -2.71 3.80
N ASP A 251 4.54 -1.38 3.85
CA ASP A 251 4.22 -0.54 2.68
C ASP A 251 5.46 0.18 2.10
N GLY A 252 5.51 0.31 0.76
CA GLY A 252 6.58 1.02 0.05
C GLY A 252 6.73 2.49 0.47
N TRP A 253 7.95 3.04 0.36
CA TRP A 253 8.29 4.37 0.91
C TRP A 253 7.41 5.51 0.38
N ILE A 254 6.88 5.38 -0.85
CA ILE A 254 5.98 6.39 -1.44
C ILE A 254 4.70 6.57 -0.63
N TRP A 255 4.26 5.57 0.14
CA TRP A 255 3.06 5.62 0.98
C TRP A 255 3.31 6.28 2.32
N LYS A 256 4.58 6.37 2.70
CA LYS A 256 5.06 6.98 3.94
C LYS A 256 5.44 8.46 3.73
N LEU A 257 5.33 8.95 2.51
CA LEU A 257 5.64 10.34 2.14
C LEU A 257 4.47 11.29 2.49
N GLY A 258 4.09 11.30 3.76
CA GLY A 258 3.21 12.32 4.36
C GLY A 258 3.97 13.51 4.94
N THR A 259 5.31 13.51 4.84
CA THR A 259 6.19 14.53 5.42
C THR A 259 7.30 14.83 4.44
N ILE A 260 7.19 15.95 3.73
CA ILE A 260 8.22 16.97 3.50
C ILE A 260 7.51 18.05 2.68
N GLY A 261 7.17 19.16 3.33
CA GLY A 261 6.50 20.29 2.70
C GLY A 261 5.84 21.21 3.73
N ASN A 262 6.66 22.04 4.40
CA ASN A 262 6.26 23.22 5.18
C ASN A 262 5.14 23.05 6.23
N LEU A 263 5.23 22.04 7.10
CA LEU A 263 4.49 22.03 8.37
C LEU A 263 5.50 22.22 9.51
N SER A 264 5.15 23.04 10.50
CA SER A 264 5.98 23.19 11.70
C SER A 264 6.02 21.89 12.50
N GLU A 265 7.07 21.66 13.29
CA GLU A 265 7.25 20.46 14.12
C GLU A 265 6.04 20.17 15.04
N VAL A 266 5.33 21.22 15.48
CA VAL A 266 4.11 21.13 16.29
C VAL A 266 2.90 20.67 15.48
N GLU A 267 2.77 21.10 14.22
CA GLU A 267 1.71 20.68 13.31
C GLU A 267 1.93 19.25 12.81
N ILE A 268 3.20 18.86 12.62
CA ILE A 268 3.61 17.49 12.32
C ILE A 268 3.23 16.57 13.49
N ALA A 269 3.60 16.93 14.73
CA ALA A 269 3.23 16.14 15.91
C ALA A 269 1.71 16.07 16.16
N SER A 270 0.98 17.16 15.89
CA SER A 270 -0.49 17.17 15.98
C SER A 270 -1.15 16.30 14.91
N TRP A 271 -0.57 16.21 13.72
CA TRP A 271 -1.12 15.46 12.60
C TRP A 271 -0.74 13.98 12.64
N GLU A 272 0.49 13.65 13.05
CA GLU A 272 0.92 12.30 13.41
C GLU A 272 0.10 11.77 14.59
N GLY A 273 -0.11 12.60 15.62
CA GLY A 273 -1.00 12.28 16.73
C GLY A 273 -2.44 12.01 16.29
N GLU A 274 -2.97 12.76 15.31
CA GLU A 274 -4.33 12.54 14.80
C GLU A 274 -4.41 11.33 13.86
N GLY A 275 -3.37 11.07 13.05
CA GLY A 275 -3.25 9.87 12.20
C GLY A 275 -3.16 8.59 13.02
N ASP A 276 -2.28 8.56 14.02
CA ASP A 276 -2.13 7.45 14.95
C ASP A 276 -3.39 7.27 15.80
N ARG A 277 -4.05 8.35 16.18
CA ARG A 277 -5.36 8.32 16.85
C ARG A 277 -6.44 7.71 15.96
N VAL A 278 -6.51 8.04 14.67
CA VAL A 278 -7.47 7.43 13.73
C VAL A 278 -7.15 5.95 13.50
N HIS A 279 -5.88 5.57 13.44
CA HIS A 279 -5.46 4.17 13.36
C HIS A 279 -5.80 3.40 14.65
N TRP A 280 -5.58 4.02 15.80
CA TRP A 280 -5.95 3.50 17.12
C TRP A 280 -7.46 3.30 17.24
N PHE A 281 -8.27 4.31 16.89
CA PHE A 281 -9.73 4.19 16.90
C PHE A 281 -10.24 3.12 15.93
N ARG A 282 -9.57 2.89 14.80
CA ARG A 282 -9.92 1.80 13.87
C ARG A 282 -9.58 0.42 14.44
N ALA A 283 -8.42 0.29 15.08
CA ALA A 283 -7.99 -0.95 15.73
C ALA A 283 -8.87 -1.26 16.95
N GLU A 284 -9.18 -0.25 17.76
CA GLU A 284 -10.11 -0.34 18.90
C GLU A 284 -11.51 -0.73 18.43
N ALA A 285 -12.06 -0.06 17.42
CA ALA A 285 -13.36 -0.42 16.85
C ALA A 285 -13.38 -1.84 16.25
N GLU A 286 -12.25 -2.36 15.77
CA GLU A 286 -12.14 -3.73 15.28
C GLU A 286 -12.09 -4.74 16.43
N MET A 287 -11.32 -4.46 17.49
CA MET A 287 -11.30 -5.25 18.73
C MET A 287 -12.70 -5.33 19.34
N GLU A 288 -13.39 -4.19 19.46
CA GLU A 288 -14.76 -4.10 19.97
C GLU A 288 -15.75 -4.94 19.14
N ARG A 289 -15.65 -4.92 17.81
CA ARG A 289 -16.48 -5.79 16.95
C ARG A 289 -16.17 -7.27 17.14
N TRP A 290 -14.90 -7.64 17.31
CA TRP A 290 -14.53 -9.04 17.57
C TRP A 290 -15.11 -9.52 18.90
N ARG A 291 -15.05 -8.68 19.93
CA ARG A 291 -15.64 -8.93 21.24
C ARG A 291 -17.16 -9.14 21.13
N GLU A 292 -17.86 -8.27 20.41
CA GLU A 292 -19.30 -8.41 20.13
C GLU A 292 -19.63 -9.76 19.44
N GLN A 293 -18.84 -10.17 18.44
CA GLN A 293 -19.09 -11.44 17.72
C GLN A 293 -18.90 -12.66 18.64
N TRP A 294 -17.89 -12.62 19.49
CA TRP A 294 -17.65 -13.68 20.48
C TRP A 294 -18.81 -13.78 21.47
N GLU A 295 -19.28 -12.65 21.99
CA GLU A 295 -20.42 -12.58 22.91
C GLU A 295 -21.70 -13.11 22.25
N ILE A 296 -21.98 -12.73 21.00
CA ILE A 296 -23.12 -13.25 20.24
C ILE A 296 -23.04 -14.78 20.16
N LYS A 297 -21.86 -15.34 19.85
CA LYS A 297 -21.68 -16.79 19.75
C LYS A 297 -21.89 -17.49 21.08
N LEU A 298 -21.36 -16.93 22.17
CA LEU A 298 -21.62 -17.43 23.53
C LEU A 298 -23.13 -17.52 23.81
N VAL A 299 -23.86 -16.45 23.51
CA VAL A 299 -25.31 -16.39 23.71
C VAL A 299 -26.05 -17.41 22.85
N GLU A 300 -25.62 -17.61 21.61
CA GLU A 300 -26.17 -18.64 20.72
C GLU A 300 -25.97 -20.05 21.30
N PHE A 301 -24.78 -20.37 21.85
CA PHE A 301 -24.54 -21.63 22.55
C PHE A 301 -25.52 -21.83 23.71
N LEU A 302 -25.66 -20.83 24.57
CA LEU A 302 -26.55 -20.90 25.75
C LEU A 302 -28.02 -21.05 25.34
N ARG A 303 -28.47 -20.31 24.31
CA ARG A 303 -29.83 -20.46 23.76
C ARG A 303 -30.06 -21.85 23.18
N CYS A 304 -29.07 -22.40 22.48
CA CYS A 304 -29.12 -23.73 21.89
C CYS A 304 -29.26 -24.81 22.98
N ILE A 305 -28.44 -24.75 24.03
CA ILE A 305 -28.51 -25.65 25.20
C ILE A 305 -29.91 -25.59 25.83
N ARG A 306 -30.42 -24.39 26.14
CA ARG A 306 -31.74 -24.22 26.76
C ARG A 306 -32.86 -24.76 25.86
N SER A 307 -32.77 -24.56 24.55
CA SER A 307 -33.73 -25.08 23.58
C SER A 307 -33.77 -26.61 23.58
N PHE A 308 -32.61 -27.26 23.51
CA PHE A 308 -32.52 -28.72 23.52
C PHE A 308 -32.96 -29.32 24.86
N THR A 309 -32.55 -28.75 25.99
CA THR A 309 -33.04 -29.20 27.31
C THR A 309 -34.56 -29.07 27.40
N LYS A 310 -35.12 -27.93 26.97
CA LYS A 310 -36.58 -27.74 26.99
C LYS A 310 -37.29 -28.76 26.11
N MET A 311 -36.75 -29.04 24.92
CA MET A 311 -37.32 -30.02 24.01
C MET A 311 -37.24 -31.44 24.59
N SER A 312 -36.13 -31.78 25.26
CA SER A 312 -35.99 -33.05 25.98
C SER A 312 -37.07 -33.23 27.05
N ASP A 313 -37.34 -32.19 27.84
CA ASP A 313 -38.39 -32.19 28.88
C ASP A 313 -39.79 -32.31 28.28
N VAL A 314 -40.07 -31.63 27.17
CA VAL A 314 -41.36 -31.69 26.47
C VAL A 314 -41.60 -33.12 25.96
N TRP A 315 -40.62 -33.73 25.32
CA TRP A 315 -40.73 -35.12 24.85
C TRP A 315 -40.89 -36.12 26.00
N LYS A 316 -40.21 -35.90 27.12
CA LYS A 316 -40.38 -36.71 28.33
C LYS A 316 -41.78 -36.57 28.94
N THR A 317 -42.28 -35.34 29.00
CA THR A 317 -43.65 -35.08 29.48
C THR A 317 -44.69 -35.74 28.57
N LEU A 318 -44.44 -35.79 27.25
CA LEU A 318 -45.29 -36.49 26.29
C LEU A 318 -45.25 -38.01 26.49
N SER A 319 -44.09 -38.59 26.79
CA SER A 319 -44.00 -40.03 27.09
C SER A 319 -44.77 -40.41 28.35
N ASP A 320 -44.75 -39.55 29.37
CA ASP A 320 -45.42 -39.82 30.65
C ASP A 320 -46.96 -39.70 30.56
N ARG A 321 -47.46 -38.94 29.57
CA ARG A 321 -48.90 -38.67 29.39
C ARG A 321 -49.61 -39.62 28.43
N THR A 322 -48.88 -40.34 27.59
CA THR A 322 -49.48 -41.24 26.60
C THR A 322 -49.76 -42.62 27.21
N SER A 323 -50.91 -43.21 26.88
CA SER A 323 -51.26 -44.58 27.27
C SER A 323 -50.70 -45.64 26.31
N ASP A 324 -50.36 -45.25 25.08
CA ASP A 324 -49.79 -46.14 24.07
C ASP A 324 -48.28 -46.32 24.29
N MET A 325 -47.89 -47.55 24.56
CA MET A 325 -46.51 -47.98 24.78
C MET A 325 -45.59 -47.59 23.61
N SER A 326 -46.07 -47.68 22.37
CA SER A 326 -45.27 -47.41 21.17
C SER A 326 -44.90 -45.93 21.08
N TYR A 327 -45.87 -45.04 21.34
CA TYR A 327 -45.64 -43.60 21.40
C TYR A 327 -44.76 -43.22 22.59
N ALA A 328 -44.93 -43.87 23.74
CA ALA A 328 -44.09 -43.64 24.92
C ALA A 328 -42.61 -43.95 24.62
N ILE A 329 -42.33 -45.07 23.96
CA ILE A 329 -40.96 -45.47 23.57
C ILE A 329 -40.36 -44.45 22.60
N TYR A 330 -41.11 -44.01 21.58
CA TYR A 330 -40.62 -43.03 20.62
C TYR A 330 -40.34 -41.67 21.26
N ALA A 331 -41.23 -41.19 22.12
CA ALA A 331 -41.07 -39.94 22.84
C ALA A 331 -39.85 -39.98 23.78
N ASN A 332 -39.63 -41.10 24.48
CA ASN A 332 -38.43 -41.32 25.28
C ASN A 332 -37.15 -41.28 24.42
N LYS A 333 -37.16 -41.90 23.24
CA LYS A 333 -36.03 -41.84 22.30
C LYS A 333 -35.73 -40.40 21.87
N LYS A 334 -36.74 -39.59 21.59
CA LYS A 334 -36.58 -38.17 21.24
C LYS A 334 -36.09 -37.33 22.41
N SER A 335 -36.61 -37.58 23.61
CA SER A 335 -36.12 -36.95 24.83
C SER A 335 -34.62 -37.20 25.03
N ALA A 336 -34.18 -38.46 24.88
CA ALA A 336 -32.77 -38.84 24.98
C ALA A 336 -31.91 -38.19 23.88
N MET A 337 -32.38 -38.15 22.63
CA MET A 337 -31.68 -37.48 21.53
C MET A 337 -31.41 -36.01 21.82
N TYR A 338 -32.43 -35.24 22.24
CA TYR A 338 -32.25 -33.83 22.56
C TYR A 338 -31.35 -33.62 23.78
N MET A 339 -31.41 -34.53 24.76
CA MET A 339 -30.51 -34.49 25.92
C MET A 339 -29.05 -34.71 25.50
N GLN A 340 -28.80 -35.63 24.56
CA GLN A 340 -27.48 -35.85 23.97
C GLN A 340 -26.99 -34.60 23.24
N MET A 341 -27.81 -34.01 22.36
CA MET A 341 -27.44 -32.78 21.64
C MET A 341 -27.14 -31.63 22.59
N ALA A 342 -27.90 -31.48 23.69
CA ALA A 342 -27.58 -30.49 24.73
C ALA A 342 -26.21 -30.76 25.37
N GLY A 343 -25.88 -32.03 25.62
CA GLY A 343 -24.58 -32.46 26.12
C GLY A 343 -23.43 -32.13 25.16
N ASP A 344 -23.61 -32.40 23.87
CA ASP A 344 -22.60 -32.13 22.84
C ASP A 344 -22.30 -30.62 22.75
N VAL A 345 -23.34 -29.79 22.75
CA VAL A 345 -23.20 -28.33 22.73
C VAL A 345 -22.54 -27.80 24.01
N LYS A 346 -22.88 -28.37 25.19
CA LYS A 346 -22.21 -28.06 26.46
C LYS A 346 -20.72 -28.41 26.42
N ALA A 347 -20.35 -29.53 25.81
CA ALA A 347 -18.96 -29.93 25.65
C ALA A 347 -18.18 -28.99 24.71
N SER A 348 -18.78 -28.59 23.59
CA SER A 348 -18.20 -27.59 22.68
C SER A 348 -17.99 -26.24 23.37
N LEU A 349 -18.99 -25.76 24.13
CA LEU A 349 -18.88 -24.51 24.87
C LEU A 349 -17.75 -24.58 25.91
N LYS A 350 -17.66 -25.68 26.66
CA LYS A 350 -16.58 -25.89 27.65
C LYS A 350 -15.19 -25.89 27.00
N SER A 351 -15.07 -26.48 25.80
CA SER A 351 -13.81 -26.47 25.06
C SER A 351 -13.44 -25.07 24.56
N LEU A 352 -14.42 -24.24 24.19
CA LEU A 352 -14.16 -22.86 23.77
C LEU A 352 -13.72 -21.97 24.93
N GLN A 353 -14.20 -22.26 26.14
CA GLN A 353 -13.90 -21.48 27.34
C GLN A 353 -12.65 -21.96 28.09
N SER A 354 -11.88 -22.93 27.57
CA SER A 354 -10.69 -23.45 28.27
C SER A 354 -9.56 -22.43 28.38
N ASP A 355 -9.48 -21.53 27.40
CA ASP A 355 -8.38 -20.57 27.24
C ASP A 355 -8.82 -19.14 27.63
N GLU A 356 -10.03 -19.01 28.19
CA GLU A 356 -10.65 -17.74 28.53
C GLU A 356 -10.38 -17.36 30.01
N PRO A 357 -10.20 -16.06 30.32
CA PRO A 357 -9.91 -15.60 31.67
C PRO A 357 -11.06 -15.86 32.64
N THR A 358 -12.29 -15.95 32.15
CA THR A 358 -13.43 -16.39 32.94
C THR A 358 -14.29 -17.40 32.18
N THR A 359 -14.94 -18.27 32.94
CA THR A 359 -15.86 -19.29 32.42
C THR A 359 -17.28 -18.93 32.82
N TYR A 360 -18.23 -19.19 31.93
CA TYR A 360 -19.65 -18.95 32.22
C TYR A 360 -20.18 -20.03 33.17
N ILE A 361 -20.84 -19.60 34.24
CA ILE A 361 -21.46 -20.51 35.22
C ILE A 361 -22.92 -20.75 34.81
N ASP A 362 -23.34 -22.01 34.73
CA ASP A 362 -24.71 -22.37 34.35
C ASP A 362 -25.74 -21.72 35.31
N GLY A 363 -26.65 -20.92 34.77
CA GLY A 363 -27.65 -20.16 35.52
C GLY A 363 -27.24 -18.76 36.00
N GLU A 364 -26.01 -18.31 35.73
CA GLU A 364 -25.59 -16.93 36.00
C GLU A 364 -26.30 -15.91 35.08
N ASP A 365 -26.45 -14.66 35.53
CA ASP A 365 -26.91 -13.57 34.67
C ASP A 365 -25.86 -13.29 33.59
N LEU A 366 -26.28 -13.45 32.33
CA LEU A 366 -25.45 -13.24 31.16
C LEU A 366 -24.85 -11.84 31.09
N VAL A 367 -25.63 -10.80 31.45
CA VAL A 367 -25.13 -9.42 31.40
C VAL A 367 -24.01 -9.25 32.42
N ARG A 368 -24.23 -9.76 33.64
CA ARG A 368 -23.24 -9.75 34.72
C ARG A 368 -21.98 -10.54 34.34
N TYR A 369 -22.13 -11.69 33.69
CA TYR A 369 -21.01 -12.47 33.17
C TYR A 369 -20.19 -11.66 32.15
N ILE A 370 -20.85 -11.07 31.15
CA ILE A 370 -20.18 -10.29 30.09
C ILE A 370 -19.42 -9.11 30.70
N THR A 371 -20.05 -8.36 31.63
CA THR A 371 -19.39 -7.25 32.32
C THR A 371 -18.13 -7.70 33.04
N ARG A 372 -18.20 -8.80 33.82
CA ARG A 372 -17.04 -9.35 34.53
C ARG A 372 -15.94 -9.84 33.58
N HIS A 373 -16.33 -10.53 32.51
CA HIS A 373 -15.38 -11.06 31.52
C HIS A 373 -14.62 -9.90 30.85
N ARG A 374 -15.31 -8.84 30.44
CA ARG A 374 -14.71 -7.60 29.90
C ARG A 374 -13.77 -6.90 30.89
N GLU A 375 -14.18 -6.77 32.15
CA GLU A 375 -13.36 -6.13 33.19
C GLU A 375 -12.01 -6.86 33.39
N LEU A 376 -12.00 -8.19 33.26
CA LEU A 376 -10.80 -9.01 33.42
C LEU A 376 -9.95 -9.10 32.15
N GLU A 377 -10.54 -9.04 30.95
CA GLU A 377 -9.79 -8.91 29.69
C GLU A 377 -8.94 -7.63 29.65
N ILE A 378 -9.45 -6.53 30.21
CA ILE A 378 -8.75 -5.24 30.24
C ILE A 378 -7.63 -5.22 31.31
N GLY A 379 -7.70 -6.11 32.30
CA GLY A 379 -6.88 -6.14 33.51
C GLY A 379 -5.45 -6.68 33.38
N SER A 380 -4.58 -5.92 32.72
CA SER A 380 -3.13 -5.73 32.98
C SER A 380 -2.47 -4.75 31.97
N VAL A 381 -3.24 -4.24 31.01
CA VAL A 381 -2.72 -3.44 29.89
C VAL A 381 -2.75 -1.93 30.21
N HIS A 382 -3.67 -1.44 31.05
CA HIS A 382 -3.71 -0.03 31.47
C HIS A 382 -4.28 0.14 32.89
N PRO A 383 -3.46 0.48 33.91
CA PRO A 383 -3.94 0.59 35.30
C PRO A 383 -4.60 1.92 35.68
N ASN A 384 -4.71 2.91 34.78
CA ASN A 384 -5.20 4.26 35.11
C ASN A 384 -6.19 4.84 34.07
N TYR A 385 -7.18 4.07 33.63
CA TYR A 385 -8.41 4.61 33.05
C TYR A 385 -9.62 4.13 33.83
#